data_AF-A0A833HP30-F1
#
_entry.id   AF-A0A833HP30-F1
#
_cell.length_a   1.000
_cell.length_b   1.000
_cell.length_c   1.000
_cell.angle_alpha   90.00
_cell.angle_beta   90.00
_cell.angle_gamma   90.00
#
_symmetry.space_group_name_H-M   'P 1'
#
loop_
_entity.id
_entity.type
_entity.pdbx_description
1 polymer ?
#
loop_
_entity_poly.entity_id
_entity_poly.type
_entity_poly.pdbx_seq_one_letter_code
_entity_poly.pdbx_strand_id
1 'polypeptide(L)' 'MVSANIKLEIVDFIQKLDEERGFFNSVDEINKFNIDAIIELIQYQNVKEQGDPLFTRREIRQGIKKYFIQNQPQSRSQGE' A
#
# COMPACT_ATOMS: atom_id res chain seq x y z
N MET A 1 23.82 2.18 21.19
CA MET A 1 22.94 3.06 20.40
C MET A 1 22.50 2.28 19.18
N VAL A 2 21.25 1.84 19.14
CA VAL A 2 20.74 1.06 18.00
C VAL A 2 20.29 2.07 16.95
N SER A 3 21.16 2.38 16.01
CA SER A 3 20.75 3.07 14.79
C SER A 3 20.13 2.02 13.86
N ALA A 4 18.90 1.63 14.14
CA ALA A 4 18.10 0.88 13.19
C ALA A 4 17.74 1.86 12.07
N ASN A 5 18.51 1.82 10.99
CA ASN A 5 18.17 2.50 9.74
C ASN A 5 17.03 1.71 9.11
N ILE A 6 15.84 1.78 9.72
CA ILE A 6 14.63 1.17 9.20
C ILE A 6 14.28 1.99 7.96
N LYS A 7 14.80 1.58 6.81
CA LYS A 7 14.12 1.88 5.55
C LYS A 7 12.74 1.25 5.70
N LEU A 8 11.75 2.06 6.04
CA LEU A 8 10.35 1.69 5.88
C LEU A 8 10.19 1.37 4.40
N GLU A 9 10.08 0.10 4.07
CA GLU A 9 9.76 -0.29 2.71
C GLU A 9 8.32 0.15 2.45
N ILE A 10 8.02 0.58 1.23
CA ILE A 10 6.68 1.06 0.85
C ILE A 10 5.56 0.06 1.23
N VAL A 11 5.87 -1.23 1.24
CA VAL A 11 4.93 -2.29 1.64
C VAL A 11 4.57 -2.18 3.13
N ASP A 12 5.54 -1.92 4.00
CA ASP A 12 5.30 -1.74 5.45
C ASP A 12 4.42 -0.51 5.71
N PHE A 13 4.66 0.58 4.97
CA PHE A 13 3.82 1.77 5.05
C PHE A 13 2.38 1.49 4.62
N ILE A 14 2.19 0.80 3.50
CA ILE A 14 0.86 0.43 2.98
C ILE A 14 0.16 -0.52 3.95
N GLN A 15 0.87 -1.50 4.50
CA GLN A 15 0.32 -2.43 5.47
C GLN A 15 -0.14 -1.72 6.74
N LYS A 16 0.69 -0.82 7.29
CA LYS A 16 0.31 0.01 8.44
C LYS A 16 -0.93 0.87 8.12
N LEU A 17 -0.98 1.47 6.94
CA LEU A 17 -2.10 2.29 6.50
C LEU A 17 -3.40 1.47 6.46
N ASP A 18 -3.33 0.23 5.98
CA ASP A 18 -4.49 -0.66 5.93
C ASP A 18 -4.89 -1.17 7.31
N GLU A 19 -3.95 -1.63 8.13
CA GLU A 19 -4.22 -2.15 9.48
C GLU A 19 -4.76 -1.09 10.44
N GLU A 20 -4.20 0.12 10.43
CA GLU A 20 -4.60 1.18 11.37
C GLU A 20 -5.87 1.92 10.94
N ARG A 21 -6.14 2.00 9.63
CA ARG A 21 -7.21 2.86 9.10
C ARG A 21 -8.24 2.13 8.25
N GLY A 22 -8.06 0.83 8.01
CA GLY A 22 -8.92 0.06 7.10
C GLY A 22 -8.91 0.63 5.69
N PHE A 23 -7.75 1.09 5.21
CA PHE A 23 -7.64 1.91 4.00
C PHE A 23 -8.22 1.23 2.76
N PHE A 24 -8.09 -0.08 2.62
CA PHE A 24 -8.65 -0.85 1.52
C PHE A 24 -10.00 -1.51 1.84
N ASN A 25 -10.59 -1.31 3.02
CA ASN A 25 -11.85 -1.97 3.41
C ASN A 25 -13.04 -1.66 2.48
N SER A 26 -13.00 -0.54 1.76
CA SER A 26 -14.01 -0.14 0.78
C SER A 26 -13.56 -0.28 -0.67
N VAL A 27 -12.42 -0.93 -0.91
CA VAL A 27 -11.84 -1.15 -2.23
C VAL A 27 -12.00 -2.62 -2.61
N ASP A 28 -13.07 -2.93 -3.34
CA ASP A 28 -13.37 -4.31 -3.77
C ASP A 28 -12.31 -4.85 -4.75
N GLU A 29 -11.81 -4.00 -5.65
CA GLU A 29 -10.82 -4.36 -6.67
C GLU A 29 -9.88 -3.18 -6.92
N ILE A 30 -8.60 -3.45 -7.20
CA ILE A 30 -7.66 -2.48 -7.74
C ILE A 30 -7.47 -2.72 -9.23
N ASN A 31 -7.82 -1.73 -10.04
CA ASN A 31 -7.72 -1.79 -11.50
C ASN A 31 -7.21 -0.46 -12.10
N LYS A 32 -7.11 -0.41 -13.43
CA LYS A 32 -6.56 0.76 -14.15
C LYS A 32 -7.34 2.06 -13.92
N PHE A 33 -8.58 1.99 -13.46
CA PHE A 33 -9.44 3.15 -13.28
C PHE A 33 -9.27 3.80 -11.90
N ASN A 34 -8.94 3.02 -10.86
CA ASN A 34 -8.80 3.52 -9.50
C ASN A 34 -7.36 3.57 -8.98
N ILE A 35 -6.41 2.86 -9.60
CA ILE A 35 -5.03 2.79 -9.13
C ILE A 35 -4.38 4.16 -8.97
N ASP A 36 -4.64 5.09 -9.90
CA ASP A 36 -4.05 6.42 -9.82
C ASP A 36 -4.63 7.24 -8.68
N ALA A 37 -5.94 7.12 -8.40
CA ALA A 37 -6.57 7.77 -7.25
C ALA A 37 -6.04 7.19 -5.92
N ILE A 38 -5.85 5.87 -5.85
CA ILE A 38 -5.26 5.20 -4.68
C ILE A 38 -3.84 5.71 -4.44
N ILE A 39 -3.03 5.84 -5.50
CA ILE A 39 -1.67 6.39 -5.41
C ILE A 39 -1.69 7.81 -4.83
N GLU A 40 -2.58 8.69 -5.30
CA GLU A 40 -2.70 10.05 -4.76
C GLU A 40 -3.07 10.06 -3.28
N LEU A 41 -3.99 9.19 -2.86
CA LEU A 41 -4.41 9.11 -1.46
C LEU A 41 -3.26 8.64 -0.56
N ILE A 42 -2.49 7.65 -0.98
CA ILE A 42 -1.31 7.17 -0.26
C ILE A 42 -0.24 8.28 -0.21
N GLN A 43 -0.01 8.97 -1.34
CA GLN A 43 0.93 10.09 -1.43
C GLN A 43 0.53 11.23 -0.48
N TYR A 44 -0.76 11.56 -0.41
CA TYR A 44 -1.29 12.56 0.51
C TYR A 44 -1.05 12.16 1.97
N GLN A 45 -1.32 10.90 2.36
CA GLN A 45 -1.08 10.45 3.73
C GLN A 45 0.40 10.49 4.10
N ASN A 46 1.26 10.09 3.17
CA ASN A 46 2.72 10.16 3.32
C ASN A 46 3.17 11.61 3.64
N VAL A 47 2.78 12.57 2.79
CA VAL A 47 3.13 13.98 2.99
C VAL A 47 2.50 14.54 4.28
N LYS A 48 1.25 14.17 4.58
CA LYS A 48 0.56 14.64 5.78
C LYS A 48 1.27 14.21 7.07
N GLU A 49 1.78 12.98 7.11
CA GLU A 49 2.45 12.43 8.30
C GLU A 49 3.92 12.83 8.41
N GLN A 50 4.61 12.98 7.28
CA GLN A 50 6.08 13.08 7.24
C GLN A 50 6.57 14.44 6.76
N GLY A 51 5.69 15.32 6.30
CA GLY A 51 6.01 16.64 5.76
C GLY A 51 6.55 16.62 4.33
N ASP A 52 7.17 15.52 3.91
CA ASP A 52 7.75 15.31 2.58
C ASP A 52 7.29 13.97 1.96
N PRO A 53 7.26 13.87 0.61
CA PRO A 53 6.92 12.63 -0.06
C PRO A 53 8.05 11.60 0.07
N LEU A 54 7.91 10.63 1.00
CA LEU A 54 8.88 9.55 1.19
C LEU A 54 9.00 8.59 -0.02
N PHE A 55 7.96 8.49 -0.83
CA PHE A 55 7.87 7.54 -1.93
C PHE A 55 7.38 8.24 -3.19
N THR A 56 7.94 7.84 -4.33
CA THR A 56 7.45 8.24 -5.64
C THR A 56 6.17 7.49 -6.00
N ARG A 57 5.38 8.03 -6.92
CA ARG A 57 4.22 7.34 -7.52
C ARG A 57 4.54 5.94 -8.03
N ARG A 58 5.75 5.76 -8.59
CA ARG A 58 6.22 4.47 -9.10
C ARG A 58 6.43 3.47 -7.96
N GLU A 59 7.07 3.90 -6.88
CA GLU A 59 7.29 3.06 -5.69
C GLU A 59 5.97 2.69 -5.04
N ILE A 60 5.04 3.65 -4.88
CA ILE A 60 3.69 3.38 -4.36
C ILE A 60 2.98 2.34 -5.22
N ARG A 61 2.98 2.51 -6.54
CA ARG A 61 2.35 1.55 -7.46
C ARG A 61 2.96 0.14 -7.32
N GLN A 62 4.28 0.04 -7.16
CA GLN A 62 4.95 -1.24 -6.94
C GLN A 62 4.62 -1.82 -5.55
N GLY A 63 4.54 -0.98 -4.53
CA GLY A 63 4.17 -1.34 -3.17
C GLY A 63 2.75 -1.91 -3.10
N ILE A 64 1.77 -1.24 -3.71
CA ILE A 64 0.37 -1.72 -3.80
C ILE A 64 0.36 -3.12 -4.42
N LYS A 65 1.03 -3.31 -5.56
CA LYS A 65 1.08 -4.63 -6.22
C LYS A 65 1.67 -5.70 -5.31
N LYS A 66 2.80 -5.41 -4.65
CA LYS A 66 3.44 -6.35 -3.72
C LYS A 66 2.52 -6.68 -2.54
N TYR A 67 1.88 -5.67 -1.95
CA TYR A 67 0.96 -5.81 -0.83
C TYR A 67 -0.18 -6.78 -1.15
N PHE A 68 -0.86 -6.59 -2.28
CA PHE A 68 -1.96 -7.47 -2.68
C PHE A 68 -1.49 -8.88 -3.09
N ILE A 69 -0.29 -9.03 -3.66
CA ILE A 69 0.28 -10.37 -3.94
C ILE A 69 0.58 -11.13 -2.64
N GLN A 70 1.05 -10.43 -1.60
CA GLN A 70 1.39 -11.04 -0.31
C GLN A 70 0.15 -11.33 0.56
N ASN A 71 -0.89 -10.51 0.43
CA ASN A 71 -2.07 -10.54 1.31
C ASN A 71 -3.37 -11.02 0.64
N GLN A 72 -3.37 -11.37 -0.65
CA GLN A 72 -4.52 -12.07 -1.22
C GLN A 72 -4.61 -13.48 -0.63
N PRO A 73 -5.75 -13.88 -0.02
CA PRO A 73 -6.01 -15.28 0.21
C PRO A 73 -6.03 -15.95 -1.16
N GLN A 74 -5.20 -16.98 -1.36
CA GLN A 74 -5.29 -17.81 -2.57
C GLN A 74 -6.76 -18.19 -2.75
N SER A 75 -7.42 -17.62 -3.75
CA SER A 75 -8.75 -18.03 -4.13
C SER A 75 -8.62 -19.50 -4.50
N ARG A 76 -9.07 -20.38 -3.60
CA ARG A 76 -9.18 -21.80 -3.88
C ARG A 76 -10.05 -21.91 -5.12
N SER A 77 -9.44 -22.27 -6.24
CA SER A 77 -10.14 -22.87 -7.36
C SER A 77 -10.82 -24.13 -6.83
N GLN A 78 -12.06 -24.00 -6.36
CA GLN A 78 -13.01 -25.11 -6.38
C GLN A 78 -13.46 -25.22 -7.84
N GLY A 79 -12.69 -26.00 -8.60
CA GLY A 79 -13.16 -26.64 -9.81
C GLY A 79 -13.54 -28.07 -9.45
N GLU A 80 -14.84 -28.32 -9.60
CA GLU A 80 -15.60 -29.58 -9.70
C GLU A 80 -14.82 -30.90 -9.80
#